data_AF-A0A7K6H8E9-F1
#
_entry.id   AF-A0A7K6H8E9-F1
#
_cell.length_a   1.000
_cell.length_b   1.000
_cell.length_c   1.000
_cell.angle_alpha   90.00
_cell.angle_beta   90.00
_cell.angle_gamma   90.00
#
_symmetry.space_group_name_H-M   'P 1'
#
loop_
_entity.id
_entity.type
_entity.pdbx_description
1 polymer ?
#
loop_
_entity_poly.entity_id
_entity_poly.type
_entity_poly.pdbx_seq_one_letter_code
_entity_poly.pdbx_strand_id
1 'polypeptide(L)'
;VNVVEALQEFWQMKQSRGAELRNGALVLYEMVPAASPPYVCYVTLPGGSCFGSFQFCPTKAEARRSAAKIALMNSVFNEHPSRRITDDFIEKSVSEALASFNGDREEADNPNTGIGAFRFMLESNKGKSMLEFQELMTVFQLLHWNGSLKAMRERQCSRQ
;
A
#
# COMPACT_ATOMS: atom_id res chain seq x y z
N VAL A 1 -10.10 24.51 -5.11
CA VAL A 1 -9.00 23.92 -4.31
C VAL A 1 -7.86 23.58 -5.26
N ASN A 2 -6.65 24.09 -5.01
CA ASN A 2 -5.47 23.75 -5.80
C ASN A 2 -4.95 22.36 -5.36
N VAL A 3 -5.14 21.36 -6.22
CA VAL A 3 -4.87 19.95 -5.88
C VAL A 3 -3.38 19.67 -5.72
N VAL A 4 -2.53 20.45 -6.39
CA VAL A 4 -1.06 20.33 -6.27
C VAL A 4 -0.61 20.80 -4.90
N GLU A 5 -1.13 21.93 -4.41
CA GLU A 5 -0.84 22.45 -3.07
C GLU A 5 -1.40 21.51 -1.99
N ALA A 6 -2.67 21.10 -2.11
CA ALA A 6 -3.31 20.20 -1.15
C ALA A 6 -2.54 18.86 -1.01
N LEU A 7 -1.98 18.33 -2.10
CA LEU A 7 -1.13 17.15 -2.05
C LEU A 7 0.18 17.42 -1.30
N GLN A 8 0.84 18.54 -1.56
CA GLN A 8 2.08 18.89 -0.88
C GLN A 8 1.84 19.12 0.63
N GLU A 9 0.76 19.80 0.99
CA GLU A 9 0.35 20.04 2.39
C GLU A 9 0.03 18.73 3.12
N PHE A 10 -0.67 17.80 2.47
CA PHE A 10 -0.96 16.49 3.04
C PHE A 10 0.32 15.76 3.47
N TRP A 11 1.32 15.71 2.59
CA TRP A 11 2.58 15.03 2.89
C TRP A 11 3.44 15.77 3.92
N GLN A 12 3.39 17.10 3.95
CA GLN A 12 4.03 17.90 5.01
C GLN A 12 3.40 17.65 6.38
N MET A 13 2.07 17.63 6.45
CA MET A 13 1.33 17.30 7.66
C MET A 13 1.65 15.88 8.15
N LYS A 14 1.79 14.94 7.22
CA LYS A 14 2.17 13.56 7.54
C LYS A 14 3.57 13.49 8.14
N GLN A 15 4.53 14.23 7.58
CA GLN A 15 5.88 14.34 8.13
C GLN A 15 5.87 15.00 9.52
N SER A 16 5.10 16.07 9.72
CA SER A 16 5.01 16.74 11.03
C SER A 16 4.37 15.87 12.11
N ARG A 17 3.61 14.85 11.72
CA ARG A 17 3.04 13.82 12.62
C ARG A 17 4.00 12.65 12.90
N GLY A 18 5.25 12.73 12.42
CA GLY A 18 6.30 11.76 12.72
C GLY A 18 6.43 10.61 11.72
N ALA A 19 5.85 10.71 10.52
CA ALA A 19 6.09 9.70 9.49
C ALA A 19 7.56 9.73 9.03
N GLU A 20 8.21 8.57 9.03
CA GLU A 20 9.57 8.41 8.51
C GLU A 20 9.56 8.44 6.97
N LEU A 21 9.92 9.59 6.40
CA LEU A 21 10.02 9.79 4.96
C LEU A 21 11.50 9.86 4.56
N ARG A 22 11.99 8.84 3.84
CA ARG A 22 13.41 8.71 3.47
C ARG A 22 13.99 9.96 2.78
N ASN A 23 13.19 10.64 1.97
CA ASN A 23 13.57 11.85 1.23
C ASN A 23 12.76 13.10 1.64
N GLY A 24 12.22 13.11 2.87
CA GLY A 24 11.34 14.17 3.35
C GLY A 24 9.94 14.16 2.69
N ALA A 25 9.13 15.19 2.94
CA ALA A 25 7.76 15.31 2.43
C ALA A 25 7.61 15.79 0.98
N LEU A 26 8.70 15.90 0.23
CA LEU A 26 8.68 16.50 -1.11
C LEU A 26 7.95 15.60 -2.11
N VAL A 27 6.96 16.15 -2.81
CA VAL A 27 6.27 15.49 -3.90
C VAL A 27 6.95 15.84 -5.21
N LEU A 28 7.43 14.83 -5.93
CA LEU A 28 8.15 15.02 -7.19
C LEU A 28 7.18 14.99 -8.37
N TYR A 29 7.43 15.86 -9.36
CA TYR A 29 6.64 15.95 -10.58
C TYR A 29 7.56 15.83 -11.78
N GLU A 30 7.28 14.85 -12.64
CA GLU A 30 8.04 14.61 -13.86
C GLU A 30 7.13 14.77 -15.07
N MET A 31 7.55 15.61 -16.03
CA MET A 31 6.82 15.83 -17.27
C MET A 31 7.43 15.00 -18.39
N VAL A 32 6.59 14.24 -19.11
CA VAL A 32 7.04 13.55 -20.33
C VAL A 32 7.31 14.59 -21.42
N PRO A 33 8.48 14.57 -22.09
CA PRO A 33 8.75 15.46 -23.22
C PRO A 33 7.74 15.25 -24.35
N ALA A 34 7.03 16.31 -24.73
CA ALA A 34 6.07 16.30 -25.83
C ALA A 34 5.97 17.69 -26.47
N ALA A 35 5.89 17.72 -27.80
CA ALA A 35 5.74 18.94 -28.59
C ALA A 35 4.26 19.36 -28.76
N SER A 36 3.33 18.43 -28.60
CA SER A 36 1.89 18.62 -28.74
C SER A 36 1.14 17.77 -27.71
N PRO A 37 -0.12 18.11 -27.38
CA PRO A 37 -0.94 17.27 -26.50
C PRO A 37 -1.22 15.89 -27.11
N PRO A 38 -1.58 14.89 -26.27
CA PRO A 38 -1.79 14.99 -24.82
C PRO A 38 -0.47 15.08 -24.03
N TYR A 39 -0.42 15.98 -23.06
CA TYR A 39 0.69 16.06 -22.13
C TYR A 39 0.53 15.04 -21.00
N VAL A 40 1.63 14.43 -20.57
CA VAL A 40 1.66 13.45 -19.48
C VAL A 40 2.56 13.95 -18.36
N CYS A 41 2.07 13.81 -17.13
CA CYS A 41 2.84 14.09 -15.91
C CYS A 41 2.79 12.87 -15.00
N TYR A 42 3.92 12.55 -14.38
CA TYR A 42 4.04 11.60 -13.29
C TYR A 42 4.28 12.33 -11.98
N VAL A 43 3.68 11.81 -10.92
CA VAL A 43 3.84 12.28 -9.55
C VAL A 43 4.41 11.15 -8.72
N THR A 44 5.58 11.36 -8.13
CA THR A 44 6.17 10.41 -7.19
C THR A 44 6.01 10.94 -5.78
N LEU A 45 5.38 10.14 -4.93
CA LEU A 45 5.16 10.46 -3.52
C LEU A 45 6.39 10.11 -2.67
N PRO A 46 6.55 10.71 -1.48
CA PRO A 46 7.62 10.39 -0.54
C PRO A 46 7.81 8.90 -0.19
N GLY A 47 6.74 8.10 -0.29
CA GLY A 47 6.77 6.64 -0.09
C GLY A 47 7.19 5.82 -1.32
N GLY A 48 7.49 6.46 -2.45
CA GLY A 48 7.92 5.81 -3.70
C GLY A 48 6.78 5.49 -4.67
N SER A 49 5.52 5.52 -4.24
CA SER A 49 4.38 5.32 -5.15
C SER A 49 4.34 6.40 -6.23
N CYS A 50 4.04 6.00 -7.47
CA CYS A 50 4.05 6.88 -8.63
C CYS A 50 2.70 6.85 -9.36
N PHE A 51 2.18 8.03 -9.73
CA PHE A 51 0.87 8.19 -10.39
C PHE A 51 0.98 9.05 -11.63
N GLY A 52 0.40 8.60 -12.74
CA GLY A 52 0.32 9.37 -13.98
C GLY A 52 -0.95 10.21 -14.09
N SER A 53 -0.94 11.18 -15.00
CA SER A 53 -2.17 11.80 -15.51
C SER A 53 -3.09 10.74 -16.12
N PHE A 54 -4.38 10.80 -15.82
CA PHE A 54 -5.37 9.74 -16.14
C PHE A 54 -6.41 10.16 -17.19
N GLN A 55 -6.29 11.36 -17.75
CA GLN A 55 -7.24 11.92 -18.72
C GLN A 55 -6.48 12.68 -19.81
N PHE A 56 -7.18 13.01 -20.91
CA PHE A 56 -6.62 13.88 -21.94
C PHE A 56 -6.29 15.26 -21.37
N CYS A 57 -5.02 15.66 -21.43
CA CYS A 57 -4.54 16.93 -20.89
C CYS A 57 -3.98 17.81 -22.01
N PRO A 58 -4.71 18.88 -22.45
CA PRO A 58 -4.26 19.76 -23.52
C PRO A 58 -3.12 20.69 -23.10
N THR A 59 -2.84 20.84 -21.80
CA THR A 59 -1.71 21.63 -21.29
C THR A 59 -0.85 20.85 -20.28
N LYS A 60 0.43 21.22 -20.14
CA LYS A 60 1.33 20.67 -19.10
C LYS A 60 0.80 20.90 -17.69
N ALA A 61 0.17 22.06 -17.44
CA ALA A 61 -0.42 22.39 -16.16
C ALA A 61 -1.62 21.48 -15.81
N GLU A 62 -2.44 21.10 -16.80
CA GLU A 62 -3.52 20.13 -16.59
C GLU A 62 -2.99 18.73 -16.35
N ALA A 63 -1.95 18.30 -17.07
CA ALA A 63 -1.30 17.01 -16.82
C ALA A 63 -0.81 16.92 -15.36
N ARG A 64 -0.14 17.97 -14.88
CA ARG A 64 0.31 18.09 -13.49
C ARG A 64 -0.84 18.01 -12.49
N ARG A 65 -1.93 18.75 -12.72
CA ARG A 65 -3.12 18.72 -11.86
C ARG A 65 -3.83 17.36 -11.88
N SER A 66 -3.89 16.72 -13.05
CA SER A 66 -4.49 15.39 -13.24
C SER A 66 -3.73 14.34 -12.43
N ALA A 67 -2.40 14.28 -12.55
CA ALA A 67 -1.57 13.37 -11.79
C ALA A 67 -1.67 13.64 -10.27
N ALA A 68 -1.61 14.91 -9.85
CA ALA A 68 -1.77 15.31 -8.45
C ALA A 68 -3.12 14.86 -7.86
N LYS A 69 -4.20 14.90 -8.65
CA LYS A 69 -5.53 14.48 -8.19
C LYS A 69 -5.58 13.01 -7.82
N ILE A 70 -5.05 12.13 -8.67
CA ILE A 70 -5.00 10.69 -8.37
C ILE A 70 -4.07 10.40 -7.20
N ALA A 71 -2.91 11.05 -7.16
CA ALA A 71 -1.96 10.90 -6.08
C ALA A 71 -2.55 11.34 -4.73
N LEU A 72 -3.29 12.45 -4.69
CA LEU A 72 -3.99 12.92 -3.48
C LEU A 72 -5.10 11.98 -3.05
N MET A 73 -5.93 11.54 -3.99
CA MET A 73 -7.00 10.56 -3.69
C MET A 73 -6.40 9.29 -3.06
N ASN A 74 -5.34 8.73 -3.64
CA ASN A 74 -4.68 7.55 -3.08
C ASN A 74 -4.04 7.84 -1.71
N SER A 75 -3.42 9.00 -1.54
CA SER A 75 -2.81 9.40 -0.27
C SER A 75 -3.84 9.46 0.87
N VAL A 76 -4.96 10.14 0.64
CA VAL A 76 -6.04 10.28 1.62
C VAL A 76 -6.73 8.95 1.86
N PHE A 77 -7.00 8.20 0.80
CA PHE A 77 -7.73 6.95 0.88
C PHE A 77 -6.96 5.86 1.63
N ASN A 78 -5.64 5.80 1.47
CA ASN A 78 -4.79 4.85 2.22
C ASN A 78 -4.77 5.14 3.73
N GLU A 79 -4.97 6.39 4.14
CA GLU A 79 -5.05 6.76 5.56
C GLU A 79 -6.45 6.63 6.15
N HIS A 80 -7.45 6.32 5.32
CA HIS A 80 -8.83 6.22 5.78
C HIS A 80 -8.97 5.09 6.82
N PRO A 81 -9.64 5.32 7.97
CA PRO A 81 -9.76 4.31 9.03
C PRO A 81 -10.37 2.99 8.57
N SER A 82 -11.27 3.01 7.58
CA SER A 82 -11.87 1.79 7.00
C SER A 82 -10.89 0.93 6.20
N ARG A 83 -9.67 1.42 5.95
CA ARG A 83 -8.58 0.66 5.32
C ARG A 83 -7.69 -0.05 6.32
N ARG A 84 -7.91 0.12 7.62
CA ARG A 84 -7.17 -0.58 8.66
C ARG A 84 -7.73 -1.98 8.88
N ILE A 85 -6.85 -2.92 9.23
CA ILE A 85 -7.24 -4.26 9.65
C ILE A 85 -7.91 -4.15 11.03
N THR A 86 -9.19 -4.48 11.08
CA THR A 86 -10.03 -4.50 12.30
C THR A 86 -10.44 -5.93 12.66
N ASP A 87 -10.93 -6.16 13.87
CA ASP A 87 -11.49 -7.47 14.25
C ASP A 87 -12.62 -7.90 13.32
N ASP A 88 -13.54 -6.99 13.02
CA ASP A 88 -14.65 -7.23 12.09
C ASP A 88 -14.15 -7.64 10.70
N PHE A 89 -13.05 -7.05 10.23
CA PHE A 89 -12.44 -7.42 8.96
C PHE A 89 -11.85 -8.83 9.03
N ILE A 90 -11.10 -9.14 10.10
CA ILE A 90 -10.48 -10.45 10.31
C ILE A 90 -11.54 -11.56 10.31
N GLU A 91 -12.58 -11.41 11.14
CA GLU A 91 -13.64 -12.42 11.26
C GLU A 91 -14.37 -12.64 9.93
N LYS A 92 -14.67 -11.56 9.19
CA LYS A 92 -15.29 -11.68 7.85
C LYS A 92 -14.37 -12.37 6.85
N SER A 93 -13.11 -11.95 6.75
CA SER A 93 -12.15 -12.52 5.80
C SER A 93 -11.83 -13.97 6.09
N VAL A 94 -11.73 -14.38 7.37
CA VAL A 94 -11.53 -15.78 7.75
C VAL A 94 -12.78 -16.60 7.45
N SER A 95 -13.97 -16.09 7.76
CA SER A 95 -15.23 -16.77 7.42
C SER A 95 -15.40 -16.97 5.91
N GLU A 96 -15.04 -15.99 5.09
CA GLU A 96 -15.06 -16.10 3.62
C GLU A 96 -14.06 -17.15 3.12
N ALA A 97 -12.87 -17.22 3.72
CA ALA A 97 -11.88 -18.24 3.39
C ALA A 97 -12.39 -19.66 3.73
N LEU A 98 -12.94 -19.85 4.93
CA LEU A 98 -13.53 -21.13 5.35
C LEU A 98 -14.63 -21.59 4.38
N ALA A 99 -15.55 -20.69 4.04
CA ALA A 99 -16.62 -20.99 3.09
C ALA A 99 -16.09 -21.34 1.68
N SER A 100 -15.00 -20.72 1.25
CA SER A 100 -14.41 -20.95 -0.07
C SER A 100 -13.66 -22.29 -0.18
N PHE A 101 -13.11 -22.78 0.94
CA PHE A 101 -12.30 -24.00 0.98
C PHE A 101 -13.00 -25.20 1.65
N ASN A 102 -14.28 -25.06 2.03
CA ASN A 102 -15.01 -26.03 2.86
C ASN A 102 -14.27 -26.41 4.15
N GLY A 103 -13.53 -25.45 4.73
CA GLY A 103 -12.81 -25.63 5.98
C GLY A 103 -13.73 -25.48 7.19
N ASP A 104 -13.27 -25.97 8.35
CA ASP A 104 -13.98 -25.82 9.61
C ASP A 104 -13.31 -24.80 10.55
N ARG A 105 -13.99 -24.47 11.66
CA ARG A 105 -13.49 -23.46 12.59
C ARG A 105 -12.22 -23.91 13.32
N GLU A 106 -12.00 -25.20 13.50
CA GLU A 106 -10.79 -25.73 14.13
C GLU A 106 -9.57 -25.50 13.24
N GLU A 107 -9.72 -25.62 11.91
CA GLU A 107 -8.66 -25.29 10.96
C GLU A 107 -8.25 -23.81 11.04
N ALA A 108 -9.21 -22.90 11.19
CA ALA A 108 -8.92 -21.47 11.33
C ALA A 108 -8.22 -21.09 12.64
N ASP A 109 -8.39 -21.89 13.69
CA ASP A 109 -7.77 -21.67 15.00
C ASP A 109 -6.39 -22.34 15.12
N ASN A 110 -5.98 -23.15 14.14
CA ASN A 110 -4.67 -23.80 14.09
C ASN A 110 -3.69 -23.03 13.16
N PRO A 111 -2.66 -22.34 13.70
CA PRO A 111 -1.71 -21.56 12.89
C PRO A 111 -0.87 -22.37 11.90
N ASN A 112 -0.88 -23.71 12.01
CA ASN A 112 -0.17 -24.59 11.08
C ASN A 112 -0.96 -24.88 9.79
N THR A 113 -2.24 -24.48 9.72
CA THR A 113 -3.04 -24.57 8.50
C THR A 113 -2.89 -23.29 7.68
N GLY A 114 -3.27 -23.32 6.40
CA GLY A 114 -3.25 -22.12 5.55
C GLY A 114 -4.20 -21.02 6.05
N ILE A 115 -5.39 -21.40 6.53
CA ILE A 115 -6.39 -20.44 7.04
C ILE A 115 -6.00 -19.89 8.40
N GLY A 116 -5.48 -20.73 9.31
CA GLY A 116 -5.01 -20.27 10.61
C GLY A 116 -3.74 -19.41 10.51
N ALA A 117 -2.82 -19.73 9.58
CA ALA A 117 -1.71 -18.84 9.26
C ALA A 117 -2.20 -17.49 8.71
N PHE A 118 -3.20 -17.49 7.83
CA PHE A 118 -3.81 -16.26 7.30
C PHE A 118 -4.43 -15.42 8.43
N ARG A 119 -5.21 -16.03 9.33
CA ARG A 119 -5.76 -15.38 10.53
C ARG A 119 -4.66 -14.76 11.38
N PHE A 120 -3.65 -15.55 11.75
CA PHE A 120 -2.51 -15.11 12.55
C PHE A 120 -1.80 -13.90 11.91
N MET A 121 -1.63 -13.92 10.59
CA MET A 121 -0.99 -12.82 9.86
C MET A 121 -1.83 -11.53 9.90
N LEU A 122 -3.15 -11.62 9.78
CA LEU A 122 -4.01 -10.45 9.92
C LEU A 122 -4.02 -9.91 11.35
N GLU A 123 -4.15 -10.79 12.36
CA GLU A 123 -4.13 -10.42 13.78
C GLU A 123 -2.80 -9.73 14.16
N SER A 124 -1.67 -10.26 13.67
CA SER A 124 -0.33 -9.68 13.89
C SER A 124 -0.14 -8.31 13.23
N ASN A 125 -1.03 -7.92 12.32
CA ASN A 125 -0.98 -6.65 11.60
C ASN A 125 -2.23 -5.79 11.85
N LYS A 126 -2.98 -6.08 12.93
CA LYS A 126 -4.14 -5.29 13.34
C LYS A 126 -3.78 -3.81 13.48
N GLY A 127 -4.68 -2.95 13.02
CA GLY A 127 -4.47 -1.51 13.01
C GLY A 127 -3.59 -1.00 11.87
N LYS A 128 -2.80 -1.83 11.18
CA LYS A 128 -2.13 -1.43 9.94
C LYS A 128 -3.13 -1.31 8.81
N SER A 129 -2.82 -0.48 7.82
CA SER A 129 -3.57 -0.40 6.58
C SER A 129 -3.42 -1.69 5.76
N MET A 130 -4.43 -2.00 4.95
CA MET A 130 -4.38 -3.11 4.00
C MET A 130 -3.20 -2.99 3.04
N LEU A 131 -2.80 -1.77 2.67
CA LEU A 131 -1.65 -1.55 1.81
C LEU A 131 -0.34 -1.98 2.49
N GLU A 132 -0.10 -1.55 3.73
CA GLU A 132 1.07 -1.97 4.51
C GLU A 132 1.11 -3.49 4.70
N PHE A 133 -0.06 -4.11 4.89
CA PHE A 133 -0.18 -5.55 4.96
C PHE A 133 0.19 -6.24 3.63
N GLN A 134 -0.32 -5.74 2.50
CA GLN A 134 -0.03 -6.28 1.17
C GLN A 134 1.44 -6.15 0.77
N GLU A 135 2.10 -5.05 1.14
CA GLU A 135 3.53 -4.86 0.94
C GLU A 135 4.34 -5.92 1.69
N LEU A 136 4.01 -6.15 2.97
CA LEU A 136 4.63 -7.20 3.79
C LEU A 136 4.38 -8.60 3.21
N MET A 137 3.17 -8.86 2.71
CA MET A 137 2.81 -10.13 2.08
C MET A 137 3.58 -10.37 0.78
N THR A 138 3.74 -9.33 -0.02
CA THR A 138 4.49 -9.42 -1.28
C THR A 138 5.96 -9.76 -1.01
N VAL A 139 6.60 -9.08 -0.04
CA VAL A 139 7.98 -9.40 0.36
C VAL A 139 8.07 -10.86 0.83
N PHE A 140 7.16 -11.29 1.69
CA PHE A 140 7.14 -12.66 2.19
C PHE A 140 6.97 -13.70 1.07
N GLN A 141 6.04 -13.46 0.14
CA GLN A 141 5.82 -14.32 -1.02
C GLN A 141 7.06 -14.40 -1.92
N LEU A 142 7.75 -13.29 -2.16
CA LEU A 142 8.99 -13.27 -2.92
C LEU A 142 10.12 -14.05 -2.23
N LEU A 143 10.28 -13.89 -0.91
CA LEU A 143 11.26 -14.65 -0.13
C LEU A 143 10.91 -16.14 -0.05
N HIS A 144 9.63 -16.50 -0.13
CA HIS A 144 9.18 -17.88 -0.19
C HIS A 144 9.53 -18.48 -1.56
N TRP A 145 9.16 -17.78 -2.64
CA TRP A 145 9.40 -18.22 -4.01
C TRP A 145 10.87 -18.35 -4.35
N ASN A 146 11.72 -17.44 -3.88
CA ASN A 146 13.16 -17.51 -4.14
C ASN A 146 13.91 -18.49 -3.21
N GLY A 147 13.21 -19.19 -2.31
CA GLY A 147 13.78 -20.16 -1.37
C GLY A 147 14.53 -19.54 -0.18
N SER A 148 14.62 -18.21 -0.07
CA SER A 148 15.33 -17.54 1.02
C SER A 148 14.70 -17.82 2.37
N LEU A 149 13.35 -17.88 2.45
CA LEU A 149 12.67 -18.24 3.69
C LEU A 149 13.02 -19.66 4.16
N LYS A 150 13.14 -20.62 3.24
CA LYS A 150 13.57 -21.98 3.56
C LYS A 150 15.01 -21.98 4.07
N ALA A 151 15.91 -21.31 3.36
CA ALA A 151 17.32 -21.21 3.75
C ALA A 151 17.51 -20.51 5.11
N MET A 152 16.74 -19.46 5.41
CA MET A 152 16.74 -18.79 6.71
C MET A 152 16.26 -19.71 7.84
N ARG A 153 15.20 -20.49 7.59
CA ARG A 153 14.67 -21.46 8.57
C ARG A 153 15.70 -22.54 8.88
N GLU A 154 16.36 -23.09 7.86
CA GLU A 154 17.39 -24.13 8.01
C GLU A 154 18.62 -23.61 8.78
N ARG A 155 18.96 -22.33 8.61
CA ARG A 155 20.09 -21.67 9.29
C ARG A 155 19.75 -21.12 10.68
N GLN A 156 18.52 -21.30 11.16
CA GLN A 156 18.03 -20.73 12.42
C GLN A 156 18.30 -19.22 12.54
N CYS A 157 18.14 -18.48 11.44
CA CYS A 157 18.34 -17.03 11.45
C CYS A 157 17.39 -16.38 12.46
N SER A 158 17.94 -15.64 13.43
CA SER A 158 17.17 -14.85 14.38
C SER A 158 17.03 -13.41 13.88
N ARG A 159 16.25 -12.59 14.60
CA ARG A 159 16.00 -11.17 14.25
C ARG A 159 17.20 -10.24 14.53
N GLN A 160 18.34 -10.76 15.00
CA GLN A 160 19.53 -9.98 15.37
C GLN A 160 20.45 -9.68 14.19
#